data_AF-A0A3D1S0J7-F1
#
_entry.id   AF-A0A3D1S0J7-F1
#
_cell.length_a   1.000
_cell.length_b   1.000
_cell.length_c   1.000
_cell.angle_alpha   90.00
_cell.angle_beta   90.00
_cell.angle_gamma   90.00
#
_symmetry.space_group_name_H-M   'P 1'
#
loop_
_entity.id
_entity.type
_entity.pdbx_description
1 polymer ?
#
loop_
_entity_poly.entity_id
_entity_poly.type
_entity_poly.pdbx_seq_one_letter_code
_entity_poly.pdbx_strand_id
1 'polypeptide(L)'
;PHFTEETGIEVRVIAVGTGQALRVARNGDADVLLVHHRPSEEQFVADGFGIRRYDLMYNDYVVVGAGSDPASTQTATDVADALTRIADHRSLFFSRGDDSGTHKKELELWARTDIKVADSNGEWYRETGRGMGATLNMASSMDAYTLSDRSTWLSFGNKGNLALLFQGDPPMFNQYGIILVNPKKHPHARAEEGQVFIDWMLGEVGQNLINSFQIQGQQAFFANAAR
;
A
#
# COMPACT_ATOMS: atom_id res chain seq x y z
N PRO A 1 -14.99 2.92 -18.12
CA PRO A 1 -14.65 3.50 -16.79
C PRO A 1 -15.26 4.89 -16.67
N HIS A 2 -15.86 5.24 -15.52
CA HIS A 2 -16.58 6.50 -15.31
C HIS A 2 -15.84 7.73 -15.85
N PHE A 3 -14.55 7.87 -15.51
CA PHE A 3 -13.71 8.97 -16.02
C PHE A 3 -13.66 9.05 -17.55
N THR A 4 -13.42 7.92 -18.24
CA THR A 4 -13.35 7.88 -19.71
C THR A 4 -14.71 8.16 -20.35
N GLU A 5 -15.80 7.71 -19.73
CA GLU A 5 -17.16 7.97 -20.21
C GLU A 5 -17.53 9.46 -20.10
N GLU A 6 -17.10 10.13 -19.04
CA GLU A 6 -17.38 11.55 -18.80
C GLU A 6 -16.46 12.50 -19.59
N THR A 7 -15.19 12.12 -19.79
CA THR A 7 -14.18 13.03 -20.36
C THR A 7 -13.72 12.68 -21.77
N GLY A 8 -13.97 11.44 -22.22
CA GLY A 8 -13.41 10.90 -23.46
C GLY A 8 -11.92 10.55 -23.40
N ILE A 9 -11.26 10.71 -22.24
CA ILE A 9 -9.84 10.42 -22.05
C ILE A 9 -9.66 8.94 -21.64
N GLU A 10 -8.89 8.19 -22.42
CA GLU A 10 -8.55 6.80 -22.13
C GLU A 10 -7.50 6.71 -21.00
N VAL A 11 -7.75 5.90 -19.98
CA VAL A 11 -6.79 5.63 -18.90
C VAL A 11 -6.16 4.27 -19.08
N ARG A 12 -4.83 4.22 -19.11
CA ARG A 12 -4.04 2.98 -19.14
C ARG A 12 -3.25 2.84 -17.83
N VAL A 13 -3.42 1.72 -17.15
CA VAL A 13 -2.84 1.51 -15.80
C VAL A 13 -1.65 0.55 -15.87
N ILE A 14 -0.52 0.97 -15.30
CA ILE A 14 0.66 0.13 -15.07
C ILE A 14 0.71 -0.21 -13.57
N ALA A 15 0.15 -1.35 -13.19
CA ALA A 15 0.08 -1.78 -11.80
C ALA A 15 1.37 -2.49 -11.36
N VAL A 16 2.22 -1.79 -10.58
CA VAL A 16 3.50 -2.28 -10.09
C VAL A 16 3.77 -1.79 -8.67
N GLY A 17 4.79 -2.33 -7.99
CA GLY A 17 5.19 -1.86 -6.67
C GLY A 17 5.65 -0.39 -6.69
N THR A 18 5.49 0.33 -5.57
CA THR A 18 5.80 1.77 -5.44
C THR A 18 7.19 2.15 -5.98
N GLY A 19 8.25 1.40 -5.66
CA GLY A 19 9.58 1.66 -6.20
C GLY A 19 9.64 1.61 -7.73
N GLN A 20 8.95 0.66 -8.34
CA GLN A 20 8.87 0.55 -9.80
C GLN A 20 7.98 1.63 -10.41
N ALA A 21 6.84 1.96 -9.80
CA ALA A 21 5.96 3.03 -10.25
C ALA A 21 6.70 4.39 -10.26
N LEU A 22 7.49 4.67 -9.23
CA LEU A 22 8.35 5.84 -9.17
C LEU A 22 9.41 5.85 -10.27
N ARG A 23 10.02 4.70 -10.59
CA ARG A 23 10.98 4.59 -11.70
C ARG A 23 10.33 4.87 -13.06
N VAL A 24 9.15 4.29 -13.32
CA VAL A 24 8.35 4.55 -14.53
C VAL A 24 8.05 6.04 -14.66
N ALA A 25 7.54 6.67 -13.58
CA ALA A 25 7.23 8.09 -13.59
C ALA A 25 8.47 8.99 -13.74
N ARG A 26 9.62 8.62 -13.12
CA ARG A 26 10.90 9.34 -13.26
C ARG A 26 11.46 9.29 -14.68
N ASN A 27 11.14 8.24 -15.43
CA ASN A 27 11.53 8.11 -16.84
C ASN A 27 10.59 8.88 -17.78
N GLY A 28 9.45 9.37 -17.28
CA GLY A 28 8.40 9.96 -18.10
C GLY A 28 7.56 8.92 -18.86
N ASP A 29 7.55 7.67 -18.40
CA ASP A 29 6.77 6.57 -19.01
C ASP A 29 5.33 6.52 -18.47
N ALA A 30 4.91 7.54 -17.69
CA ALA A 30 3.57 7.74 -17.18
C ALA A 30 3.29 9.24 -17.01
N ASP A 31 2.01 9.62 -17.07
CA ASP A 31 1.56 11.02 -16.93
C ASP A 31 1.16 11.37 -15.49
N VAL A 32 0.62 10.39 -14.76
CA VAL A 32 0.17 10.52 -13.38
C VAL A 32 0.72 9.36 -12.56
N LEU A 33 1.23 9.67 -11.37
CA LEU A 33 1.69 8.71 -10.38
C LEU A 33 0.66 8.63 -9.25
N LEU A 34 0.15 7.43 -8.99
CA LEU A 34 -0.72 7.12 -7.85
C LEU A 34 -0.07 5.99 -7.03
N VAL A 35 0.44 6.32 -5.85
CA VAL A 35 1.12 5.38 -4.94
C VAL A 35 0.74 5.70 -3.49
N HIS A 36 1.30 4.95 -2.53
CA HIS A 36 0.88 5.01 -1.12
C HIS A 36 2.08 4.94 -0.14
N HIS A 37 3.13 5.70 -0.45
CA HIS A 37 4.29 5.84 0.43
C HIS A 37 4.73 7.30 0.45
N ARG A 38 4.09 8.07 1.34
CA ARG A 38 4.24 9.52 1.46
C ARG A 38 5.69 10.02 1.46
N PRO A 39 6.66 9.44 2.21
CA PRO A 39 8.05 9.91 2.13
C PRO A 39 8.68 9.77 0.73
N SER A 40 8.31 8.72 -0.02
CA SER A 40 8.82 8.53 -1.38
C SER A 40 8.14 9.48 -2.37
N GLU A 41 6.86 9.78 -2.16
CA GLU A 41 6.07 10.75 -2.95
C GLU A 41 6.59 12.18 -2.77
N GLU A 42 6.83 12.58 -1.52
CA GLU A 42 7.37 13.89 -1.17
C GLU A 42 8.78 14.06 -1.74
N GLN A 43 9.63 13.02 -1.65
CA GLN A 43 10.95 13.04 -2.29
C GLN A 43 10.84 13.15 -3.82
N PHE A 44 9.92 12.43 -4.46
CA PHE A 44 9.71 12.50 -5.91
C PHE A 44 9.34 13.91 -6.39
N VAL A 45 8.51 14.62 -5.62
CA VAL A 45 8.19 16.04 -5.88
C VAL A 45 9.38 16.95 -5.57
N ALA A 46 10.09 16.73 -4.46
CA ALA A 46 11.27 17.51 -4.09
C ALA A 46 12.42 17.40 -5.11
N ASP A 47 12.60 16.22 -5.71
CA ASP A 47 13.55 15.96 -6.80
C ASP A 47 13.09 16.60 -8.15
N GLY A 48 11.89 17.18 -8.18
CA GLY A 48 11.31 17.88 -9.32
C GLY A 48 10.72 16.96 -10.38
N PHE A 49 10.52 15.67 -10.11
CA PHE A 49 9.88 14.73 -11.06
C PHE A 49 8.35 14.85 -11.06
N GLY A 50 7.77 15.31 -9.96
CA GLY A 50 6.34 15.63 -9.84
C GLY A 50 6.10 17.12 -9.63
N ILE A 51 4.93 17.62 -10.03
CA ILE A 51 4.53 19.01 -9.79
C ILE A 51 4.09 19.24 -8.35
N ARG A 52 3.14 18.43 -7.89
CA ARG A 52 2.56 18.51 -6.55
C ARG A 52 1.93 17.18 -6.18
N ARG A 53 2.01 16.85 -4.89
CA ARG A 53 1.31 15.71 -4.29
C ARG A 53 -0.03 16.17 -3.73
N TYR A 54 -1.08 15.41 -4.02
CA TYR A 54 -2.40 15.56 -3.40
C TYR A 54 -2.73 14.30 -2.61
N ASP A 55 -3.28 14.47 -1.41
CA ASP A 55 -3.93 13.38 -0.70
C ASP A 55 -5.23 13.02 -1.44
N LEU A 56 -5.40 11.74 -1.77
CA LEU A 56 -6.54 11.27 -2.57
C LEU A 56 -7.53 10.47 -1.74
N MET A 57 -7.02 9.43 -1.08
CA MET A 57 -7.79 8.47 -0.31
C MET A 57 -6.85 7.72 0.63
N TYR A 58 -7.40 7.00 1.58
CA TYR A 58 -6.64 6.09 2.41
C TYR A 58 -7.34 4.75 2.58
N ASN A 59 -6.54 3.76 2.92
CA ASN A 59 -6.99 2.60 3.68
C ASN A 59 -6.02 2.41 4.84
N ASP A 60 -5.93 1.20 5.37
CA ASP A 60 -4.97 0.84 6.40
C ASP A 60 -4.29 -0.50 6.10
N TYR A 61 -3.17 -0.68 6.77
CA TYR A 61 -2.51 -1.97 6.87
C TYR A 61 -3.12 -2.79 8.01
N VAL A 62 -3.08 -4.11 7.83
CA VAL A 62 -3.54 -5.10 8.81
C VAL A 62 -2.45 -6.16 8.97
N VAL A 63 -2.31 -6.67 10.18
CA VAL A 63 -1.54 -7.88 10.43
C VAL A 63 -2.48 -9.07 10.29
N VAL A 64 -2.13 -9.99 9.42
CA VAL A 64 -2.83 -11.27 9.27
C VAL A 64 -1.88 -12.39 9.67
N GLY A 65 -2.43 -13.51 10.11
CA GLY A 65 -1.67 -14.68 10.54
C GLY A 65 -2.60 -15.85 10.84
N ALA A 66 -2.06 -16.97 11.30
CA ALA A 66 -2.87 -18.13 11.68
C ALA A 66 -3.94 -17.74 12.70
N GLY A 67 -5.18 -18.21 12.51
CA GLY A 67 -6.30 -17.89 13.40
C GLY A 67 -6.14 -18.38 14.85
N SER A 68 -5.22 -19.33 15.09
CA SER A 68 -4.82 -19.73 16.46
C SER A 68 -4.03 -18.66 17.20
N ASP A 69 -3.47 -17.68 16.47
CA ASP A 69 -2.69 -16.55 16.96
C ASP A 69 -1.63 -16.93 18.01
N PRO A 70 -0.63 -17.76 17.66
CA PRO A 70 0.37 -18.24 18.61
C PRO A 70 1.19 -17.12 19.27
N ALA A 71 1.34 -15.96 18.61
CA ALA A 71 1.99 -14.78 19.17
C ALA A 71 1.03 -13.84 19.94
N SER A 72 -0.25 -14.19 20.08
CA SER A 72 -1.26 -13.40 20.80
C SER A 72 -1.34 -11.94 20.35
N THR A 73 -1.23 -11.68 19.05
CA THR A 73 -1.22 -10.31 18.49
C THR A 73 -2.57 -9.62 18.56
N GLN A 74 -3.68 -10.36 18.67
CA GLN A 74 -5.02 -9.80 18.87
C GLN A 74 -5.18 -8.98 20.16
N THR A 75 -4.33 -9.24 21.15
CA THR A 75 -4.33 -8.54 22.44
C THR A 75 -3.17 -7.55 22.57
N ALA A 76 -2.50 -7.25 21.46
CA ALA A 76 -1.47 -6.23 21.44
C ALA A 76 -2.08 -4.83 21.67
N THR A 77 -1.33 -3.95 22.32
CA THR A 77 -1.78 -2.57 22.58
C THR A 77 -1.58 -1.65 21.38
N ASP A 78 -0.57 -1.92 20.58
CA ASP A 78 -0.20 -1.19 19.37
C ASP A 78 0.55 -2.13 18.40
N VAL A 79 0.87 -1.63 17.20
CA VAL A 79 1.54 -2.45 16.18
C VAL A 79 2.97 -2.84 16.57
N ALA A 80 3.65 -2.03 17.38
CA ALA A 80 5.01 -2.34 17.82
C ALA A 80 5.00 -3.52 18.82
N ASP A 81 4.03 -3.56 19.73
CA ASP A 81 3.76 -4.71 20.61
C ASP A 81 3.41 -5.95 19.79
N ALA A 82 2.50 -5.85 18.81
CA ALA A 82 2.13 -6.98 17.95
C ALA A 82 3.35 -7.59 17.21
N LEU A 83 4.19 -6.75 16.62
CA LEU A 83 5.41 -7.17 15.93
C LEU A 83 6.46 -7.75 16.90
N THR A 84 6.59 -7.16 18.09
CA THR A 84 7.49 -7.67 19.14
C THR A 84 7.09 -9.06 19.58
N ARG A 85 5.80 -9.31 19.81
CA ARG A 85 5.31 -10.65 20.17
C ARG A 85 5.55 -11.69 19.09
N ILE A 86 5.41 -11.33 17.81
CA ILE A 86 5.72 -12.23 16.68
C ILE A 86 7.19 -12.65 16.74
N ALA A 87 8.10 -11.68 16.96
CA ALA A 87 9.53 -11.94 17.05
C ALA A 87 9.93 -12.75 18.28
N ASP A 88 9.38 -12.42 19.46
CA ASP A 88 9.65 -13.11 20.73
C ASP A 88 9.19 -14.57 20.69
N HIS A 89 8.01 -14.82 20.10
CA HIS A 89 7.52 -16.18 19.85
C HIS A 89 8.27 -16.87 18.69
N ARG A 90 9.06 -16.11 17.90
CA ARG A 90 9.73 -16.57 16.67
C ARG A 90 8.74 -17.17 15.67
N SER A 91 7.53 -16.62 15.63
CA SER A 91 6.50 -16.98 14.65
C SER A 91 6.96 -16.59 13.25
N LEU A 92 6.67 -17.45 12.27
CA LEU A 92 6.98 -17.13 10.88
C LEU A 92 6.31 -15.81 10.48
N PHE A 93 7.08 -14.90 9.89
CA PHE A 93 6.62 -13.65 9.32
C PHE A 93 7.13 -13.53 7.89
N PHE A 94 6.22 -13.41 6.93
CA PHE A 94 6.60 -13.15 5.54
C PHE A 94 6.59 -11.66 5.24
N SER A 95 7.75 -11.17 4.83
CA SER A 95 7.90 -9.87 4.18
C SER A 95 7.75 -10.01 2.68
N ARG A 96 7.23 -8.96 2.05
CA ARG A 96 7.23 -8.82 0.59
C ARG A 96 8.66 -8.79 0.02
N GLY A 97 9.59 -8.11 0.68
CA GLY A 97 10.99 -7.97 0.22
C GLY A 97 11.14 -7.38 -1.20
N ASP A 98 10.19 -6.56 -1.67
CA ASP A 98 10.07 -6.19 -3.10
C ASP A 98 10.15 -4.68 -3.38
N ASP A 99 10.63 -3.87 -2.42
CA ASP A 99 10.71 -2.39 -2.50
C ASP A 99 9.35 -1.68 -2.78
N SER A 100 8.24 -2.36 -2.53
CA SER A 100 6.91 -1.76 -2.58
C SER A 100 6.61 -0.87 -1.38
N GLY A 101 5.52 -0.08 -1.47
CA GLY A 101 5.05 0.69 -0.33
C GLY A 101 4.69 -0.17 0.87
N THR A 102 4.15 -1.38 0.68
CA THR A 102 3.90 -2.32 1.79
C THR A 102 5.20 -2.79 2.45
N HIS A 103 6.21 -3.14 1.65
CA HIS A 103 7.52 -3.52 2.19
C HIS A 103 8.16 -2.38 2.97
N LYS A 104 8.18 -1.16 2.40
CA LYS A 104 8.72 0.02 3.08
C LYS A 104 7.97 0.34 4.37
N LYS A 105 6.64 0.29 4.33
CA LYS A 105 5.81 0.48 5.53
C LYS A 105 6.11 -0.56 6.59
N GLU A 106 6.19 -1.83 6.22
CA GLU A 106 6.52 -2.91 7.14
C GLU A 106 7.88 -2.66 7.83
N LEU A 107 8.90 -2.25 7.08
CA LEU A 107 10.20 -1.85 7.66
C LEU A 107 10.09 -0.62 8.58
N GLU A 108 9.28 0.38 8.23
CA GLU A 108 8.98 1.53 9.10
C GLU A 108 8.29 1.11 10.41
N LEU A 109 7.45 0.07 10.38
CA LEU A 109 6.79 -0.46 11.57
C LEU A 109 7.76 -1.27 12.43
N TRP A 110 8.63 -2.09 11.83
CA TRP A 110 9.69 -2.79 12.58
C TRP A 110 10.68 -1.82 13.23
N ALA A 111 10.99 -0.71 12.58
CA ALA A 111 11.87 0.33 13.15
C ALA A 111 11.28 1.04 14.39
N ARG A 112 10.01 0.78 14.74
CA ARG A 112 9.39 1.24 15.99
C ARG A 112 9.59 0.27 17.15
N THR A 113 10.20 -0.89 16.89
CA THR A 113 10.58 -1.89 17.87
C THR A 113 12.10 -1.87 18.08
N ASP A 114 12.60 -2.57 19.10
CA ASP A 114 14.05 -2.79 19.28
C ASP A 114 14.59 -3.97 18.44
N ILE A 115 13.74 -4.56 17.57
CA ILE A 115 14.07 -5.76 16.79
C ILE A 115 14.67 -5.38 15.44
N LYS A 116 15.82 -5.97 15.14
CA LYS A 116 16.43 -5.94 13.81
C LYS A 116 16.08 -7.21 13.07
N VAL A 117 15.07 -7.16 12.21
CA VAL A 117 14.60 -8.32 11.43
C VAL A 117 15.69 -8.97 10.57
N ALA A 118 16.70 -8.19 10.15
CA ALA A 118 17.89 -8.70 9.46
C ALA A 118 18.69 -9.70 10.29
N ASP A 119 18.70 -9.56 11.62
CA ASP A 119 19.44 -10.45 12.54
C ASP A 119 18.74 -11.80 12.72
N SER A 120 17.52 -11.96 12.21
CA SER A 120 16.80 -13.25 12.21
C SER A 120 17.40 -14.30 11.27
N ASN A 121 18.28 -13.90 10.34
CA ASN A 121 18.91 -14.76 9.34
C ASN A 121 17.91 -15.69 8.58
N GLY A 122 16.67 -15.25 8.37
CA GLY A 122 15.67 -16.04 7.64
C GLY A 122 14.94 -17.11 8.48
N GLU A 123 15.25 -17.22 9.78
CA GLU A 123 14.69 -18.28 10.62
C GLU A 123 13.18 -18.11 10.79
N TRP A 124 12.75 -16.92 11.21
CA TRP A 124 11.33 -16.58 11.39
C TRP A 124 10.87 -15.44 10.47
N TYR A 125 11.68 -14.42 10.22
CA TYR A 125 11.39 -13.37 9.25
C TYR A 125 11.93 -13.77 7.87
N ARG A 126 11.06 -13.82 6.85
CA ARG A 126 11.43 -14.29 5.50
C ARG A 126 10.93 -13.35 4.43
N GLU A 127 11.83 -12.85 3.61
CA GLU A 127 11.48 -12.08 2.42
C GLU A 127 11.09 -13.00 1.26
N THR A 128 9.94 -12.74 0.64
CA THR A 128 9.47 -13.52 -0.51
C THR A 128 10.02 -12.99 -1.84
N GLY A 129 10.33 -11.70 -1.92
CA GLY A 129 10.68 -11.01 -3.16
C GLY A 129 9.53 -10.95 -4.17
N ARG A 130 8.27 -11.03 -3.69
CA ARG A 130 7.07 -11.14 -4.53
C ARG A 130 6.00 -10.13 -4.12
N GLY A 131 5.04 -9.93 -5.02
CA GLY A 131 3.83 -9.13 -4.73
C GLY A 131 2.94 -9.73 -3.63
N MET A 132 1.96 -8.95 -3.19
CA MET A 132 1.15 -9.26 -2.00
C MET A 132 0.36 -10.57 -2.12
N GLY A 133 -0.24 -10.87 -3.29
CA GLY A 133 -0.99 -12.11 -3.47
C GLY A 133 -0.13 -13.38 -3.34
N ALA A 134 1.11 -13.37 -3.83
CA ALA A 134 2.03 -14.49 -3.65
C ALA A 134 2.50 -14.60 -2.19
N THR A 135 2.79 -13.45 -1.54
CA THR A 135 3.17 -13.39 -0.12
C THR A 135 2.05 -13.96 0.77
N LEU A 136 0.79 -13.57 0.53
CA LEU A 136 -0.37 -14.10 1.26
C LEU A 136 -0.59 -15.61 1.04
N ASN A 137 -0.37 -16.12 -0.18
CA ASN A 137 -0.43 -17.56 -0.44
C ASN A 137 0.64 -18.34 0.34
N MET A 138 1.86 -17.81 0.43
CA MET A 138 2.92 -18.41 1.25
C MET A 138 2.56 -18.37 2.73
N ALA A 139 2.07 -17.22 3.22
CA ALA A 139 1.60 -17.07 4.59
C ALA A 139 0.49 -18.07 4.92
N SER A 140 -0.49 -18.22 4.03
CA SER A 140 -1.60 -19.17 4.20
C SER A 140 -1.15 -20.63 4.16
N SER A 141 -0.06 -20.94 3.45
CA SER A 141 0.44 -22.32 3.33
C SER A 141 1.31 -22.74 4.52
N MET A 142 1.84 -21.79 5.28
CA MET A 142 2.76 -22.03 6.38
C MET A 142 2.27 -21.47 7.72
N ASP A 143 1.00 -21.08 7.79
CA ASP A 143 0.38 -20.48 8.97
C ASP A 143 1.22 -19.31 9.54
N ALA A 144 1.78 -18.49 8.64
CA ALA A 144 2.68 -17.40 8.97
C ALA A 144 1.95 -16.05 9.06
N TYR A 145 2.52 -15.13 9.83
CA TYR A 145 2.12 -13.75 9.88
C TYR A 145 2.59 -12.98 8.64
N THR A 146 1.88 -11.95 8.23
CA THR A 146 2.34 -10.96 7.23
C THR A 146 1.58 -9.65 7.42
N LEU A 147 2.19 -8.55 6.98
CA LEU A 147 1.48 -7.28 6.79
C LEU A 147 0.79 -7.29 5.42
N SER A 148 -0.44 -6.81 5.35
CA SER A 148 -1.17 -6.58 4.09
C SER A 148 -1.94 -5.27 4.16
N ASP A 149 -2.18 -4.60 3.04
CA ASP A 149 -3.24 -3.58 3.01
C ASP A 149 -4.61 -4.26 3.10
N ARG A 150 -5.61 -3.55 3.65
CA ARG A 150 -6.96 -4.09 3.86
C ARG A 150 -7.64 -4.50 2.56
N SER A 151 -7.49 -3.74 1.49
CA SER A 151 -8.18 -4.02 0.22
C SER A 151 -7.71 -5.34 -0.42
N THR A 152 -6.39 -5.59 -0.37
CA THR A 152 -5.81 -6.85 -0.81
C THR A 152 -6.27 -8.01 0.07
N TRP A 153 -6.27 -7.84 1.40
CA TRP A 153 -6.76 -8.87 2.33
C TRP A 153 -8.23 -9.24 2.08
N LEU A 154 -9.11 -8.25 1.89
CA LEU A 154 -10.52 -8.48 1.60
C LEU A 154 -10.69 -9.22 0.27
N SER A 155 -9.93 -8.84 -0.76
CA SER A 155 -9.97 -9.48 -2.09
C SER A 155 -9.34 -10.87 -2.13
N PHE A 156 -8.44 -11.18 -1.20
CA PHE A 156 -7.67 -12.42 -1.21
C PHE A 156 -8.58 -13.62 -0.91
N GLY A 157 -8.84 -14.46 -1.92
CA GLY A 157 -9.75 -15.60 -1.79
C GLY A 157 -9.16 -16.79 -1.03
N ASN A 158 -7.85 -17.02 -1.14
CA ASN A 158 -7.19 -18.22 -0.60
C ASN A 158 -6.69 -18.00 0.84
N LYS A 159 -7.59 -17.63 1.76
CA LYS A 159 -7.21 -17.28 3.14
C LYS A 159 -6.70 -18.47 3.97
N GLY A 160 -7.12 -19.70 3.65
CA GLY A 160 -6.79 -20.88 4.46
C GLY A 160 -7.16 -20.65 5.93
N ASN A 161 -6.20 -20.86 6.84
CA ASN A 161 -6.36 -20.60 8.27
C ASN A 161 -6.04 -19.16 8.68
N LEU A 162 -5.69 -18.28 7.72
CA LEU A 162 -5.35 -16.90 8.05
C LEU A 162 -6.60 -16.14 8.52
N ALA A 163 -6.40 -15.35 9.56
CA ALA A 163 -7.34 -14.37 10.05
C ALA A 163 -6.68 -12.99 10.10
N LEU A 164 -7.51 -11.94 10.14
CA LEU A 164 -7.05 -10.61 10.52
C LEU A 164 -6.87 -10.61 12.04
N LEU A 165 -5.64 -10.39 12.50
CA LEU A 165 -5.28 -10.51 13.91
C LEU A 165 -5.05 -9.15 14.57
N PHE A 166 -4.54 -8.15 13.84
CA PHE A 166 -4.32 -6.81 14.40
C PHE A 166 -4.58 -5.71 13.36
N GLN A 167 -5.18 -4.61 13.79
CA GLN A 167 -5.58 -3.47 12.94
C GLN A 167 -5.86 -2.21 13.78
N GLY A 168 -5.99 -1.06 13.11
CA GLY A 168 -6.55 0.16 13.69
C GLY A 168 -5.55 1.04 14.45
N ASP A 169 -4.28 0.65 14.53
CA ASP A 169 -3.23 1.46 15.13
C ASP A 169 -2.82 2.62 14.18
N PRO A 170 -2.74 3.89 14.61
CA PRO A 170 -2.49 5.03 13.72
C PRO A 170 -1.25 4.91 12.80
N PRO A 171 -0.11 4.32 13.23
CA PRO A 171 1.01 4.04 12.34
C PRO A 171 0.68 3.13 11.15
N MET A 172 -0.40 2.34 11.21
CA MET A 172 -0.85 1.47 10.12
C MET A 172 -1.70 2.20 9.08
N PHE A 173 -1.95 3.51 9.24
CA PHE A 173 -2.62 4.33 8.23
C PHE A 173 -1.86 4.30 6.90
N ASN A 174 -2.60 4.12 5.80
CA ASN A 174 -2.05 4.00 4.45
C ASN A 174 -2.65 5.06 3.51
N GLN A 175 -2.00 6.21 3.46
CA GLN A 175 -2.39 7.33 2.61
C GLN A 175 -1.95 7.10 1.17
N TYR A 176 -2.90 7.22 0.23
CA TYR A 176 -2.61 7.28 -1.20
C TYR A 176 -2.43 8.73 -1.63
N GLY A 177 -1.34 8.97 -2.33
CA GLY A 177 -1.05 10.23 -3.01
C GLY A 177 -1.24 10.11 -4.51
N ILE A 178 -1.70 11.20 -5.14
CA ILE A 178 -1.76 11.35 -6.59
C ILE A 178 -0.91 12.55 -7.01
N ILE A 179 -0.05 12.37 -8.02
CA ILE A 179 0.97 13.34 -8.44
C ILE A 179 1.00 13.43 -9.97
N LEU A 180 0.97 14.65 -10.49
CA LEU A 180 1.23 14.91 -11.91
C LEU A 180 2.74 14.84 -12.19
N VAL A 181 3.15 14.07 -13.21
CA VAL A 181 4.54 14.03 -13.68
C VAL A 181 4.90 15.37 -14.30
N ASN A 182 6.10 15.88 -14.02
CA ASN A 182 6.51 17.24 -14.37
C ASN A 182 6.76 17.39 -15.89
N PRO A 183 5.91 18.12 -16.65
CA PRO A 183 6.11 18.32 -18.09
C PRO A 183 7.36 19.12 -18.44
N LYS A 184 7.93 19.90 -17.50
CA LYS A 184 9.22 20.59 -17.75
C LYS A 184 10.38 19.61 -17.86
N LYS A 185 10.32 18.45 -17.19
CA LYS A 185 11.30 17.37 -17.32
C LYS A 185 10.93 16.39 -18.43
N HIS A 186 9.63 16.16 -18.64
CA HIS A 186 9.10 15.22 -19.64
C HIS A 186 8.11 15.93 -20.56
N PRO A 187 8.58 16.66 -21.60
CA PRO A 187 7.70 17.43 -22.49
C PRO A 187 6.69 16.58 -23.28
N HIS A 188 6.90 15.27 -23.36
CA HIS A 188 6.00 14.32 -24.02
C HIS A 188 4.90 13.78 -23.09
N ALA A 189 4.96 14.06 -21.78
CA ALA A 189 3.91 13.68 -20.84
C ALA A 189 2.63 14.46 -21.14
N ARG A 190 1.48 13.78 -21.09
CA ARG A 190 0.14 14.32 -21.31
C ARG A 190 -0.35 15.07 -20.08
N ALA A 191 0.31 16.19 -19.77
CA ALA A 191 0.09 16.90 -18.52
C ALA A 191 -1.31 17.51 -18.39
N GLU A 192 -1.93 17.94 -19.51
CA GLU A 192 -3.29 18.48 -19.49
C GLU A 192 -4.29 17.38 -19.13
N GLU A 193 -4.25 16.25 -19.84
CA GLU A 193 -5.11 15.09 -19.55
C GLU A 193 -4.84 14.49 -18.17
N GLY A 194 -3.58 14.46 -17.75
CA GLY A 194 -3.18 14.03 -16.42
C GLY A 194 -3.74 14.93 -15.32
N GLN A 195 -3.77 16.25 -15.53
CA GLN A 195 -4.37 17.18 -14.57
C GLN A 195 -5.90 17.02 -14.55
N VAL A 196 -6.55 16.84 -15.69
CA VAL A 196 -7.99 16.53 -15.77
C VAL A 196 -8.32 15.27 -14.97
N PHE A 197 -7.49 14.23 -15.08
CA PHE A 197 -7.67 13.01 -14.29
C PHE A 197 -7.51 13.27 -12.78
N ILE A 198 -6.49 14.02 -12.37
CA ILE A 198 -6.27 14.39 -10.96
C ILE A 198 -7.46 15.18 -10.42
N ASP A 199 -7.90 16.22 -11.13
CA ASP A 199 -9.01 17.08 -10.69
C ASP A 199 -10.32 16.29 -10.59
N TRP A 200 -10.56 15.36 -11.51
CA TRP A 200 -11.73 14.48 -11.45
C TRP A 200 -11.68 13.54 -10.23
N MET A 201 -10.52 12.96 -9.93
CA MET A 201 -10.32 12.07 -8.78
C MET A 201 -10.46 12.80 -7.43
N LEU A 202 -10.01 14.06 -7.36
CA LEU A 202 -10.15 14.94 -6.19
C LEU A 202 -11.55 15.58 -6.09
N GLY A 203 -12.29 15.59 -7.21
CA GLY A 203 -13.63 16.12 -7.32
C GLY A 203 -14.69 15.27 -6.61
N GLU A 204 -15.90 15.82 -6.52
CA GLU A 204 -17.03 15.19 -5.83
C GLU A 204 -17.36 13.79 -6.37
N VAL A 205 -17.37 13.63 -7.69
CA VAL A 205 -17.65 12.34 -8.35
C VAL A 205 -16.61 11.30 -7.95
N GLY A 206 -15.31 11.61 -8.10
CA GLY A 206 -14.22 10.70 -7.74
C GLY A 206 -14.23 10.32 -6.26
N GLN A 207 -14.38 11.30 -5.36
CA GLN A 207 -14.42 11.06 -3.92
C GLN A 207 -15.65 10.22 -3.50
N ASN A 208 -16.81 10.45 -4.10
CA ASN A 208 -18.01 9.65 -3.84
C ASN A 208 -17.87 8.21 -4.33
N LEU A 209 -17.26 8.00 -5.50
CA LEU A 209 -16.97 6.66 -6.02
C LEU A 209 -15.98 5.91 -5.13
N ILE A 210 -14.94 6.59 -4.62
CA ILE A 210 -13.99 6.01 -3.67
C ILE A 210 -14.71 5.55 -2.39
N ASN A 211 -15.55 6.41 -1.80
CA ASN A 211 -16.30 6.07 -0.58
C ASN A 211 -17.34 4.95 -0.80
N SER A 212 -17.85 4.81 -2.02
CA SER A 212 -18.84 3.79 -2.36
C SER A 212 -18.20 2.45 -2.77
N PHE A 213 -16.87 2.41 -2.96
CA PHE A 213 -16.18 1.21 -3.42
C PHE A 213 -16.09 0.17 -2.30
N GLN A 214 -16.67 -1.00 -2.57
CA GLN A 214 -16.74 -2.10 -1.61
C GLN A 214 -16.12 -3.37 -2.17
N ILE A 215 -15.49 -4.13 -1.26
CA ILE A 215 -14.98 -5.47 -1.51
C ILE A 215 -15.68 -6.39 -0.51
N GLN A 216 -16.40 -7.39 -1.01
CA GLN A 216 -17.18 -8.31 -0.17
C GLN A 216 -18.13 -7.58 0.81
N GLY A 217 -18.76 -6.49 0.35
CA GLY A 217 -19.69 -5.68 1.14
C GLY A 217 -19.04 -4.76 2.18
N GLN A 218 -17.71 -4.70 2.24
CA GLN A 218 -16.97 -3.81 3.13
C GLN A 218 -16.34 -2.66 2.34
N GLN A 219 -16.45 -1.44 2.85
CA GLN A 219 -15.77 -0.28 2.27
C GLN A 219 -14.25 -0.48 2.32
N ALA A 220 -13.59 -0.38 1.16
CA ALA A 220 -12.16 -0.69 1.05
C ALA A 220 -11.27 0.55 1.11
N PHE A 221 -11.80 1.73 0.79
CA PHE A 221 -11.08 3.00 0.81
C PHE A 221 -11.96 4.12 1.36
N PHE A 222 -11.32 5.14 1.91
CA PHE A 222 -11.95 6.33 2.45
C PHE A 222 -11.37 7.55 1.76
N ALA A 223 -12.23 8.35 1.15
CA ALA A 223 -11.82 9.53 0.40
C ALA A 223 -11.49 10.67 1.38
N ASN A 224 -10.37 11.37 1.16
CA ASN A 224 -9.92 12.45 2.04
C ASN A 224 -9.21 13.60 1.30
N ALA A 225 -9.54 13.81 0.03
CA ALA A 225 -9.00 14.93 -0.71
C ALA A 225 -9.41 16.26 -0.06
N ALA A 226 -8.42 17.10 0.26
CA ALA A 226 -8.66 18.49 0.62
C ALA A 226 -8.85 19.32 -0.67
N ARG A 227 -9.98 20.02 -0.77
CA ARG A 227 -10.21 21.02 -1.83
C ARG A 227 -9.32 22.24 -1.64
#